data_AF-A0A6M5YNS1-F1
#
_entry.id   AF-A0A6M5YNS1-F1
#
_cell.length_a   1.000
_cell.length_b   1.000
_cell.length_c   1.000
_cell.angle_alpha   90.00
_cell.angle_beta   90.00
_cell.angle_gamma   90.00
#
_symmetry.space_group_name_H-M   'P 1'
#
loop_
_entity.id
_entity.type
_entity.pdbx_description
1 polymer ?
#
loop_
_entity_poly.entity_id
_entity_poly.type
_entity_poly.pdbx_seq_one_letter_code
_entity_poly.pdbx_strand_id
1 'polypeptide(L)'
;MTIGLLMAASLVLVGGFTALRQRRALRALAAEPFVADADRRYLRGQAVRRGLTSGLLVAIGALIAFYYLSGMDARMDAIPERTRDGDADPLADSDKQFARLVGFYWIGVLGLVFLAVCLAVRDFWATRTYWMARYRELKADHDTKLQRDLAVYRQQKLNARVPGLKPPTGEDTATDPPV
;
A
#
# COMPACT_ATOMS: atom_id res chain seq x y z
N MET A 1 -6.84 29.84 -5.75
CA MET A 1 -6.40 29.07 -6.94
C MET A 1 -5.07 28.33 -6.81
N THR A 2 -3.94 28.98 -6.52
CA THR A 2 -2.59 28.34 -6.57
C THR A 2 -2.41 27.17 -5.61
N ILE A 3 -2.90 27.29 -4.37
CA ILE A 3 -2.78 26.24 -3.34
C ILE A 3 -3.53 24.96 -3.75
N GLY A 4 -4.73 25.09 -4.31
CA GLY A 4 -5.52 23.93 -4.77
C GLY A 4 -4.84 23.17 -5.90
N LEU A 5 -4.24 23.90 -6.85
CA LEU A 5 -3.44 23.31 -7.93
C LEU A 5 -2.19 22.60 -7.42
N LEU A 6 -1.49 23.18 -6.44
CA LEU A 6 -0.33 22.55 -5.82
C LEU A 6 -0.70 21.27 -5.07
N MET A 7 -1.83 21.26 -4.34
CA MET A 7 -2.33 20.03 -3.72
C MET A 7 -2.69 18.98 -4.77
N ALA A 8 -3.41 19.35 -5.83
CA ALA A 8 -3.77 18.41 -6.89
C ALA A 8 -2.52 17.83 -7.58
N ALA A 9 -1.54 18.69 -7.91
CA ALA A 9 -0.27 18.29 -8.50
C ALA A 9 0.51 17.33 -7.59
N SER A 10 0.60 17.63 -6.28
CA SER A 10 1.27 16.73 -5.33
C SER A 10 0.57 15.37 -5.21
N LEU A 11 -0.77 15.33 -5.21
CA LEU A 11 -1.54 14.08 -5.22
C LEU A 11 -1.22 13.24 -6.46
N VAL A 12 -1.20 13.86 -7.64
CA VAL A 12 -0.89 13.18 -8.90
C VAL A 12 0.56 12.68 -8.92
N LEU A 13 1.51 13.50 -8.46
CA LEU A 13 2.92 13.10 -8.39
C LEU A 13 3.14 11.95 -7.42
N VAL A 14 2.55 12.00 -6.23
CA VAL A 14 2.64 10.92 -5.24
C VAL A 14 1.98 9.64 -5.76
N GLY A 15 0.78 9.75 -6.34
CA GLY A 15 0.08 8.62 -6.97
C GLY A 15 0.86 8.00 -8.13
N GLY A 16 1.43 8.82 -9.01
CA GLY A 16 2.26 8.37 -10.13
C GLY A 16 3.57 7.72 -9.67
N PHE A 17 4.27 8.35 -8.73
CA PHE A 17 5.52 7.83 -8.17
C PHE A 17 5.33 6.47 -7.49
N THR A 18 4.28 6.34 -6.67
CA THR A 18 3.96 5.09 -5.97
C THR A 18 3.57 3.98 -6.95
N ALA A 19 2.80 4.29 -8.00
CA ALA A 19 2.47 3.35 -9.07
C ALA A 19 3.71 2.85 -9.83
N LEU A 20 4.65 3.75 -10.16
CA LEU A 20 5.92 3.40 -10.81
C LEU A 20 6.79 2.50 -9.94
N ARG A 21 6.90 2.83 -8.64
CA ARG A 21 7.65 2.02 -7.68
C ARG A 21 7.06 0.61 -7.55
N GLN A 22 5.73 0.48 -7.53
CA GLN A 22 5.05 -0.82 -7.48
C GLN A 22 5.25 -1.64 -8.75
N ARG A 23 5.17 -1.01 -9.93
CA ARG A 23 5.50 -1.68 -11.20
C ARG A 23 6.93 -2.21 -11.21
N ARG A 24 7.90 -1.44 -10.68
CA ARG A 24 9.29 -1.90 -10.57
C ARG A 24 9.43 -3.07 -9.60
N ALA A 25 8.78 -3.03 -8.44
CA ALA A 25 8.80 -4.13 -7.48
C ALA A 25 8.20 -5.41 -8.07
N LEU A 26 7.10 -5.32 -8.81
CA LEU A 26 6.51 -6.45 -9.52
C LEU A 26 7.42 -7.03 -10.60
N ARG A 27 8.12 -6.18 -11.35
CA ARG A 27 9.10 -6.63 -12.35
C ARG A 27 10.28 -7.34 -11.70
N ALA A 28 10.76 -6.85 -10.56
CA ALA A 28 11.82 -7.50 -9.80
C ALA A 28 11.38 -8.88 -9.28
N LEU A 29 10.17 -8.98 -8.72
CA LEU A 29 9.60 -10.26 -8.28
C LEU A 29 9.37 -11.26 -9.42
N ALA A 30 9.03 -10.77 -10.61
CA ALA A 30 8.89 -11.63 -11.79
C ALA A 30 10.23 -12.23 -12.24
N ALA A 31 11.36 -11.64 -11.85
CA ALA A 31 12.70 -12.12 -12.18
C ALA A 31 13.24 -13.18 -11.21
N GLU A 32 12.57 -13.44 -10.07
CA GLU A 32 12.99 -14.46 -9.11
C GLU A 32 12.23 -15.80 -9.33
N PRO A 33 12.89 -16.84 -9.87
CA PRO A 33 12.21 -18.10 -10.22
C PRO A 33 11.79 -18.96 -9.02
N PHE A 34 12.33 -18.74 -7.82
CA PHE A 34 12.19 -19.64 -6.66
C PHE A 34 11.21 -19.17 -5.56
N VAL A 35 10.34 -18.20 -5.84
CA VAL A 35 9.33 -17.78 -4.85
C VAL A 35 8.21 -18.82 -4.77
N ALA A 36 7.84 -19.23 -3.55
CA ALA A 36 6.73 -20.15 -3.29
C ALA A 36 5.40 -19.63 -3.87
N ASP A 37 4.57 -20.51 -4.42
CA ASP A 37 3.34 -20.12 -5.14
C ASP A 37 2.33 -19.36 -4.28
N ALA A 38 2.29 -19.66 -2.97
CA ALA A 38 1.44 -18.95 -2.02
C ALA A 38 1.84 -17.46 -1.88
N ASP A 39 3.14 -17.19 -1.79
CA ASP A 39 3.67 -15.83 -1.69
C ASP A 39 3.46 -15.05 -3.00
N ARG A 40 3.56 -15.71 -4.18
CA ARG A 40 3.25 -15.05 -5.47
C ARG A 40 1.81 -14.57 -5.55
N ARG A 41 0.84 -15.38 -5.11
CA ARG A 41 -0.59 -14.98 -5.11
C ARG A 41 -0.83 -13.80 -4.18
N TYR A 42 -0.21 -13.81 -3.00
CA TYR A 42 -0.29 -12.70 -2.05
C TYR A 42 0.28 -11.41 -2.63
N LEU A 43 1.49 -11.46 -3.20
CA LEU A 43 2.18 -10.30 -3.78
C LEU A 43 1.44 -9.70 -4.98
N ARG A 44 0.86 -10.55 -5.85
CA ARG A 44 -0.02 -10.08 -6.94
C ARG A 44 -1.26 -9.36 -6.38
N GLY A 45 -1.92 -9.94 -5.39
CA GLY A 45 -3.08 -9.32 -4.76
C GLY A 45 -2.74 -7.97 -4.12
N GLN A 46 -1.59 -7.88 -3.44
CA GLN A 46 -1.11 -6.63 -2.85
C GLN A 46 -0.83 -5.57 -3.91
N ALA A 47 -0.18 -5.94 -5.02
CA ALA A 47 0.13 -4.98 -6.07
C ALA A 47 -1.12 -4.50 -6.83
N VAL A 48 -2.11 -5.37 -7.06
CA VAL A 48 -3.39 -4.97 -7.65
C VAL A 48 -4.12 -3.98 -6.73
N ARG A 49 -4.23 -4.28 -5.43
CA ARG A 49 -4.87 -3.37 -4.46
C ARG A 49 -4.20 -2.01 -4.41
N ARG A 50 -2.88 -1.99 -4.30
CA ARG A 50 -2.12 -0.73 -4.27
C ARG A 50 -2.16 0.03 -5.60
N GLY A 51 -2.21 -0.68 -6.72
CA GLY A 51 -2.40 -0.10 -8.04
C GLY A 51 -3.76 0.59 -8.18
N LEU A 52 -4.82 -0.05 -7.67
CA LEU A 52 -6.17 0.54 -7.63
C LEU A 52 -6.19 1.82 -6.79
N THR A 53 -5.63 1.81 -5.58
CA THR A 53 -5.58 3.01 -4.73
C THR A 53 -4.79 4.14 -5.39
N SER A 54 -3.64 3.82 -5.99
CA SER A 54 -2.80 4.82 -6.67
C SER A 54 -3.53 5.41 -7.88
N GLY A 55 -4.20 4.57 -8.68
CA GLY A 55 -5.02 5.02 -9.81
C GLY A 55 -6.19 5.90 -9.35
N LEU A 56 -6.83 5.56 -8.24
CA LEU A 56 -7.92 6.34 -7.67
C LEU A 56 -7.45 7.73 -7.21
N LEU A 57 -6.29 7.82 -6.56
CA LEU A 57 -5.70 9.09 -6.16
C LEU A 57 -5.34 9.97 -7.36
N VAL A 58 -4.81 9.38 -8.43
CA VAL A 58 -4.54 10.11 -9.68
C VAL A 58 -5.84 10.61 -10.29
N ALA A 59 -6.90 9.79 -10.32
CA ALA A 59 -8.20 10.19 -10.84
C ALA A 59 -8.81 11.36 -10.04
N ILE A 60 -8.77 11.29 -8.70
CA ILE A 60 -9.23 12.37 -7.81
C ILE A 60 -8.42 13.64 -8.06
N GLY A 61 -7.08 13.54 -8.10
CA GLY A 61 -6.22 14.68 -8.37
C GLY A 61 -6.47 15.30 -9.74
N ALA A 62 -6.68 14.49 -10.78
CA ALA A 62 -7.01 14.94 -12.13
C ALA A 62 -8.36 15.66 -12.20
N LEU A 63 -9.39 15.14 -11.51
CA LEU A 63 -10.68 15.82 -11.37
C LEU A 63 -10.49 17.18 -10.67
N ILE A 64 -9.82 17.22 -9.53
CA ILE A 64 -9.61 18.50 -8.82
C ILE A 64 -8.85 19.49 -9.72
N ALA A 65 -7.78 19.05 -10.40
CA ALA A 65 -7.04 19.89 -11.32
C ALA A 65 -7.92 20.41 -12.48
N PHE A 66 -8.73 19.53 -13.08
CA PHE A 66 -9.65 19.88 -14.15
C PHE A 66 -10.69 20.93 -13.72
N TYR A 67 -11.21 20.83 -12.48
CA TYR A 67 -12.14 21.81 -11.91
C TYR A 67 -11.52 23.22 -11.83
N TYR A 68 -10.26 23.33 -11.42
CA TYR A 68 -9.57 24.63 -11.37
C TYR A 68 -9.14 25.12 -12.75
N LEU A 69 -8.67 24.23 -13.64
CA LEU A 69 -8.25 24.59 -15.00
C LEU A 69 -9.42 25.08 -15.86
N SER A 70 -10.62 24.53 -15.66
CA SER A 70 -11.81 24.92 -16.42
C SER A 70 -12.37 26.29 -16.02
N GLY A 71 -11.87 26.90 -14.93
CA GLY A 71 -12.38 28.16 -14.42
C GLY A 71 -13.75 28.05 -13.74
N MET A 72 -14.23 26.84 -13.44
CA MET A 72 -15.50 26.63 -12.74
C MET A 72 -15.52 27.30 -11.35
N ASP A 73 -14.37 27.39 -10.71
CA ASP A 73 -14.16 28.09 -9.43
C ASP A 73 -14.54 29.58 -9.52
N ALA A 74 -13.95 30.30 -10.48
CA ALA A 74 -14.24 31.71 -10.72
C ALA A 74 -15.71 31.96 -11.09
N ARG A 75 -16.33 31.02 -11.81
CA ARG A 75 -17.76 31.10 -12.13
C ARG A 75 -18.64 30.89 -10.90
N MET A 76 -18.28 29.97 -10.00
CA MET A 76 -19.03 29.72 -8.76
C MET A 76 -18.99 30.92 -7.80
N ASP A 77 -17.84 31.59 -7.69
CA ASP A 77 -17.67 32.76 -6.82
C ASP A 77 -18.49 33.98 -7.28
N ALA A 78 -18.71 34.11 -8.60
CA ALA A 78 -19.46 35.24 -9.16
C ALA A 78 -21.00 35.12 -9.01
N ILE A 79 -21.54 33.93 -8.76
CA ILE A 79 -23.00 33.69 -8.62
C ILE A 79 -23.62 34.40 -7.40
N PRO A 80 -23.05 34.29 -6.17
CA PRO A 80 -23.62 34.97 -5.01
C PRO A 80 -23.54 36.50 -5.10
N GLU A 81 -22.54 37.06 -5.78
CA GLU A 81 -22.44 38.51 -6.02
C GLU A 81 -23.61 39.02 -6.85
N ARG A 82 -23.95 38.36 -7.96
CA ARG A 82 -25.10 38.74 -8.82
C ARG A 82 -26.45 38.59 -8.14
N THR A 83 -26.59 37.58 -7.28
CA THR A 83 -27.84 37.32 -6.56
C THR A 83 -28.11 38.38 -5.47
N ARG A 84 -27.06 39.05 -4.97
CA ARG A 84 -27.16 40.03 -3.88
C ARG A 84 -27.71 41.38 -4.32
N ASP A 85 -27.52 41.75 -5.59
CA ASP A 85 -27.92 43.05 -6.13
C ASP A 85 -29.43 43.15 -6.43
N GLY A 86 -30.20 42.08 -6.23
CA GLY A 86 -31.67 42.11 -6.21
C GLY A 86 -32.35 42.28 -7.57
N ASP A 87 -31.58 42.45 -8.64
CA ASP A 87 -32.12 42.48 -10.01
C ASP A 87 -32.54 41.08 -10.45
N ALA A 88 -33.67 41.01 -11.17
CA ALA A 88 -34.15 39.80 -11.80
C ALA A 88 -33.21 39.42 -12.96
N ASP A 89 -32.10 38.76 -12.63
CA ASP A 89 -31.10 38.36 -13.61
C ASP A 89 -31.68 37.29 -14.56
N PRO A 90 -31.78 37.56 -15.87
CA PRO A 90 -32.26 36.59 -16.85
C PRO A 90 -31.39 35.30 -16.91
N LEU A 91 -30.20 35.30 -16.30
CA LEU A 91 -29.31 34.14 -16.22
C LEU A 91 -29.53 33.25 -14.99
N ALA A 92 -30.43 33.60 -14.07
CA ALA A 92 -30.60 32.90 -12.79
C ALA A 92 -30.89 31.39 -12.93
N ASP A 93 -31.63 30.97 -13.96
CA ASP A 93 -31.91 29.55 -14.19
C ASP A 93 -30.72 28.78 -14.78
N SER A 94 -29.85 29.44 -15.55
CA SER A 94 -28.59 28.86 -16.03
C SER A 94 -27.62 28.62 -14.87
N ASP A 95 -27.53 29.57 -13.94
CA ASP A 95 -26.64 29.49 -12.79
C ASP A 95 -27.11 28.39 -11.79
N LYS A 96 -28.42 28.19 -11.62
CA LYS A 96 -28.96 27.03 -10.86
C LYS A 96 -28.56 25.70 -11.49
N GLN A 97 -28.64 25.57 -12.82
CA GLN A 97 -28.23 24.33 -13.50
C GLN A 97 -26.72 24.10 -13.37
N PHE A 98 -25.92 25.14 -13.51
CA PHE A 98 -24.48 25.08 -13.30
C PHE A 98 -24.13 24.67 -11.87
N ALA A 99 -24.76 25.28 -10.86
CA ALA A 99 -24.56 24.93 -9.46
C ALA A 99 -24.92 23.46 -9.17
N ARG A 100 -25.98 22.93 -9.78
CA ARG A 100 -26.34 21.50 -9.69
C ARG A 100 -25.27 20.61 -10.33
N LEU A 101 -24.75 20.98 -11.49
CA LEU A 101 -23.68 20.25 -12.17
C LEU A 101 -22.40 20.21 -11.31
N VAL A 102 -22.00 21.36 -10.76
CA VAL A 102 -20.87 21.48 -9.81
C VAL A 102 -21.13 20.65 -8.56
N GLY A 103 -22.35 20.64 -8.04
CA GLY A 103 -22.75 19.81 -6.91
C GLY A 103 -22.58 18.32 -7.20
N PHE A 104 -23.12 17.82 -8.31
CA PHE A 104 -22.94 16.42 -8.73
C PHE A 104 -21.48 16.06 -8.97
N TYR A 105 -20.72 16.99 -9.54
CA TYR A 105 -19.29 16.83 -9.73
C TYR A 105 -18.56 16.57 -8.40
N TRP A 106 -18.79 17.42 -7.39
CA TRP A 106 -18.20 17.26 -6.07
C TRP A 106 -18.70 16.03 -5.32
N ILE A 107 -19.97 15.64 -5.48
CA ILE A 107 -20.49 14.36 -4.98
C ILE A 107 -19.69 13.20 -5.58
N GLY A 108 -19.38 13.25 -6.88
CA GLY A 108 -18.52 12.25 -7.54
C GLY A 108 -17.11 12.20 -6.95
N VAL A 109 -16.47 13.37 -6.75
CA VAL A 109 -15.14 13.47 -6.14
C VAL A 109 -15.15 12.92 -4.71
N LEU A 110 -16.13 13.29 -3.88
CA LEU A 110 -16.28 12.77 -2.52
C LEU A 110 -16.53 11.26 -2.49
N GLY A 111 -17.33 10.75 -3.43
CA GLY A 111 -17.54 9.32 -3.61
C GLY A 111 -16.25 8.56 -3.93
N LEU A 112 -15.40 9.12 -4.80
CA LEU A 112 -14.07 8.55 -5.08
C LEU A 112 -13.17 8.60 -3.84
N VAL A 113 -13.13 9.71 -3.11
CA VAL A 113 -12.35 9.81 -1.86
C VAL A 113 -12.81 8.76 -0.84
N PHE A 114 -14.12 8.61 -0.66
CA PHE A 114 -14.69 7.60 0.21
C PHE A 114 -14.28 6.18 -0.21
N LEU A 115 -14.36 5.88 -1.50
CA LEU A 115 -13.90 4.60 -2.05
C LEU A 115 -12.40 4.37 -1.79
N ALA A 116 -11.58 5.42 -1.88
CA ALA A 116 -10.15 5.38 -1.55
C ALA A 116 -9.92 4.92 -0.11
N VAL A 117 -10.66 5.52 0.83
CA VAL A 117 -10.61 5.21 2.26
C VAL A 117 -11.05 3.77 2.52
N CYS A 118 -12.16 3.34 1.93
CA CYS A 118 -12.62 1.95 2.06
C CYS A 118 -11.58 0.94 1.57
N LEU A 119 -10.95 1.21 0.41
CA LEU A 119 -9.87 0.37 -0.11
C LEU A 119 -8.64 0.38 0.81
N ALA A 120 -8.27 1.53 1.37
CA ALA A 120 -7.17 1.65 2.32
C ALA A 120 -7.40 0.84 3.60
N VAL A 121 -8.61 0.90 4.17
CA VAL A 121 -8.99 0.10 5.36
C VAL A 121 -8.93 -1.39 5.05
N ARG A 122 -9.47 -1.81 3.89
CA ARG A 122 -9.43 -3.22 3.46
C ARG A 122 -7.99 -3.70 3.26
N ASP A 123 -7.12 -2.88 2.68
CA ASP A 123 -5.70 -3.21 2.49
C ASP A 123 -4.96 -3.32 3.83
N PHE A 124 -5.27 -2.43 4.78
CA PHE A 124 -4.72 -2.49 6.14
C PHE A 124 -5.08 -3.80 6.84
N TRP A 125 -6.35 -4.21 6.77
CA TRP A 125 -6.81 -5.49 7.32
C TRP A 125 -6.13 -6.69 6.66
N ALA A 126 -6.04 -6.71 5.33
CA ALA A 126 -5.38 -7.81 4.61
C ALA A 126 -3.89 -7.90 4.97
N THR A 127 -3.22 -6.76 5.12
CA THR A 127 -1.81 -6.70 5.53
C THR A 127 -1.63 -7.19 6.97
N ARG A 128 -2.53 -6.79 7.88
CA ARG A 128 -2.52 -7.24 9.28
C ARG A 128 -2.69 -8.74 9.41
N THR A 129 -3.68 -9.32 8.72
CA THR A 129 -3.94 -10.77 8.78
C THR A 129 -2.76 -11.58 8.27
N TYR A 130 -2.14 -11.14 7.16
CA TYR A 130 -0.95 -11.79 6.62
C TYR A 130 0.24 -11.70 7.58
N TRP A 131 0.50 -10.52 8.17
CA TRP A 131 1.57 -10.36 9.14
C TRP A 131 1.40 -11.26 10.36
N MET A 132 0.17 -11.43 10.87
CA MET A 132 -0.10 -12.33 11.99
C MET A 132 0.05 -13.81 11.64
N ALA A 133 -0.22 -14.20 10.39
CA ALA A 133 0.05 -15.56 9.92
C ALA A 133 1.57 -15.81 9.86
N ARG A 134 2.34 -14.93 9.21
CA ARG A 134 3.80 -15.07 9.12
C ARG A 134 4.50 -14.97 10.47
N TYR A 135 4.04 -14.11 11.36
CA TYR A 135 4.61 -14.00 12.71
C TYR A 135 4.46 -15.31 13.49
N ARG A 136 3.33 -16.01 13.34
CA ARG A 136 3.10 -17.31 14.00
C ARG A 136 4.05 -18.38 13.47
N GLU A 137 4.26 -18.43 12.15
CA GLU A 137 5.21 -19.37 11.54
C GLU A 137 6.65 -19.08 11.98
N LEU A 138 7.06 -17.80 11.96
CA LEU A 138 8.41 -17.41 12.35
C LEU A 138 8.71 -17.72 13.83
N LYS A 139 7.69 -17.59 14.69
CA LYS A 139 7.77 -17.96 16.10
C LYS A 139 7.91 -19.48 16.27
N ALA A 140 7.10 -20.26 15.55
CA ALA A 140 7.17 -21.72 15.59
C ALA A 140 8.55 -22.25 15.13
N ASP A 141 9.14 -21.65 14.09
CA ASP A 141 10.49 -21.96 13.63
C ASP A 141 11.54 -21.61 14.68
N HIS A 142 11.42 -20.46 15.35
CA HIS A 142 12.30 -20.08 16.44
C HIS A 142 12.22 -21.05 17.62
N ASP A 143 11.00 -21.41 18.03
CA ASP A 143 10.78 -22.36 19.13
C ASP A 143 11.39 -23.74 18.79
N THR A 144 11.27 -24.17 17.54
CA THR A 144 11.88 -25.43 17.05
C THR A 144 13.40 -25.37 17.07
N LYS A 145 14.01 -24.25 16.64
CA LYS A 145 15.47 -24.04 16.71
C LYS A 145 15.95 -24.04 18.16
N LEU A 146 15.27 -23.32 19.05
CA LEU A 146 15.60 -23.28 20.48
C LEU A 146 15.50 -24.67 21.11
N GLN A 147 14.48 -25.46 20.77
CA GLN A 147 14.36 -26.84 21.27
C GLN A 147 15.50 -27.74 20.78
N ARG A 148 15.90 -27.60 19.50
CA ARG A 148 17.04 -28.33 18.94
C ARG A 148 18.33 -27.95 19.65
N ASP A 149 18.59 -26.66 19.84
CA ASP A 149 19.81 -26.17 20.49
C ASP A 149 19.87 -26.61 21.97
N LEU A 150 18.72 -26.59 22.67
CA LEU A 150 18.62 -27.12 24.03
C LEU A 150 18.88 -28.62 24.09
N ALA A 151 18.42 -29.40 23.11
CA ALA A 151 18.68 -30.84 23.04
C ALA A 151 20.17 -31.13 22.82
N VAL A 152 20.82 -30.41 21.89
CA VAL A 152 22.27 -30.51 21.63
C VAL A 152 23.05 -30.13 22.89
N TYR A 153 22.68 -29.05 23.57
CA TYR A 153 23.35 -28.61 24.80
C TYR A 153 23.22 -29.64 25.94
N ARG A 154 22.04 -30.27 26.08
CA ARG A 154 21.84 -31.37 27.06
C ARG A 154 22.74 -32.56 26.74
N GLN A 155 22.87 -32.94 25.47
CA GLN A 155 23.71 -34.04 25.04
C GLN A 155 25.21 -33.76 25.29
N GLN A 156 25.67 -32.55 24.96
CA GLN A 156 27.05 -32.11 25.26
C GLN A 156 27.34 -32.16 26.76
N LYS A 157 26.41 -31.71 27.60
CA LYS A 157 26.55 -31.74 29.06
C LYS A 157 26.60 -33.16 29.63
N LEU A 158 25.84 -34.10 29.06
CA LEU A 158 25.89 -35.51 29.45
C LEU A 158 27.23 -36.15 29.06
N ASN A 159 27.71 -35.91 27.83
CA ASN A 159 29.01 -36.41 27.37
C ASN A 159 30.18 -35.89 28.23
N ALA A 160 30.16 -34.62 28.62
CA ALA A 160 31.20 -34.03 29.47
C ALA A 160 31.25 -34.63 30.91
N ARG A 161 30.19 -35.30 31.36
CA ARG A 161 30.12 -35.92 32.69
C ARG A 161 30.62 -37.36 32.72
N VAL A 162 30.83 -38.01 31.58
CA VAL A 162 31.33 -39.38 31.51
C VAL A 162 32.86 -39.35 31.66
N PRO A 163 33.43 -39.86 32.78
CA PRO A 163 34.87 -39.82 33.00
C PRO A 163 35.59 -40.70 31.97
N GLY A 164 36.53 -40.13 31.21
CA GLY A 164 37.36 -40.86 30.25
C GLY A 164 37.01 -40.65 28.77
N LEU A 165 35.92 -39.96 28.43
CA LEU A 165 35.67 -39.53 27.05
C LEU A 165 36.44 -38.23 26.76
N LYS A 166 37.41 -38.28 25.85
CA LYS A 166 38.13 -37.10 25.36
C LYS A 166 37.12 -36.18 24.65
N PRO A 167 37.04 -34.87 24.95
CA PRO A 167 36.14 -33.98 24.24
C PRO A 167 36.45 -34.01 22.74
N PRO A 168 35.43 -33.99 21.86
CA PRO A 168 35.66 -33.97 20.42
C PRO A 168 36.41 -32.67 20.08
N THR A 169 37.70 -32.79 19.81
CA THR A 169 38.50 -31.74 19.22
C THR A 169 38.09 -31.62 17.75
N GLY A 170 37.83 -30.40 17.27
CA GLY A 170 37.32 -30.13 15.93
C GLY A 170 38.23 -30.51 14.75
N GLU A 171 39.24 -31.35 14.97
CA GLU A 171 40.12 -31.91 13.94
C GLU A 171 39.56 -33.19 13.29
N ASP A 172 38.62 -33.90 13.92
CA ASP A 172 38.14 -35.21 13.42
C ASP A 172 37.06 -35.13 12.31
N THR A 173 36.65 -33.93 11.87
CA THR A 173 35.68 -33.76 10.77
C THR A 173 36.31 -33.51 9.39
N ALA A 174 37.63 -33.53 9.30
CA ALA A 174 38.32 -33.43 8.02
C ALA A 174 38.48 -34.81 7.36
N THR A 175 37.96 -34.92 6.15
CA THR A 175 38.36 -35.87 5.09
C THR A 175 38.05 -37.36 5.28
N ASP A 176 36.89 -37.77 4.78
CA ASP A 176 36.85 -38.93 3.88
C ASP A 176 36.36 -38.45 2.50
N PRO A 177 37.16 -38.58 1.43
CA PRO A 177 36.73 -38.22 0.08
C PRO A 177 35.69 -39.22 -0.43
N PRO A 178 34.71 -38.77 -1.24
CA PRO A 178 33.73 -39.66 -1.84
C PRO A 178 34.41 -40.61 -2.84
N VAL A 179 34.09 -41.91 -2.72
CA VAL A 179 34.52 -43.00 -3.61
C VAL A 179 33.70 -42.99 -4.90
#